data_AF-A0A5S5AFV3-F1
#
_entry.id   AF-A0A5S5AFV3-F1
#
_cell.length_a   1.000
_cell.length_b   1.000
_cell.length_c   1.000
_cell.angle_alpha   90.00
_cell.angle_beta   90.00
_cell.angle_gamma   90.00
#
_symmetry.space_group_name_H-M   'P 1'
#
loop_
_entity.id
_entity.type
_entity.pdbx_description
1 polymer ?
#
loop_
_entity_poly.entity_id
_entity_poly.type
_entity_poly.pdbx_seq_one_letter_code
_entity_poly.pdbx_strand_id
1 'polypeptide(L)' 'MIVEAMLNSNEKPERITINLIGNKLGMRGFLEKHLEKMPLTKQYLDSVKESKRDFQLRGIK' A
#
# COMPACT_ATOMS: atom_id res chain seq x y z
N MET A 1 -3.80 -10.09 5.03
CA MET A 1 -3.73 -8.61 5.27
C MET A 1 -4.23 -7.85 4.03
N ILE A 2 -4.64 -6.57 4.14
CA ILE A 2 -5.17 -5.77 2.99
C ILE A 2 -4.22 -5.76 1.78
N VAL A 3 -2.90 -5.71 2.01
CA VAL A 3 -1.89 -5.72 0.94
C VAL A 3 -1.93 -7.02 0.13
N GLU A 4 -2.03 -8.18 0.79
CA GLU A 4 -2.13 -9.48 0.11
C GLU A 4 -3.43 -9.59 -0.68
N ALA A 5 -4.53 -9.04 -0.17
CA ALA A 5 -5.79 -9.01 -0.91
C ALA A 5 -5.69 -8.14 -2.17
N MET A 6 -4.93 -7.03 -2.11
CA MET A 6 -4.68 -6.16 -3.28
C MET A 6 -3.72 -6.79 -4.30
N LEU A 7 -2.77 -7.61 -3.85
CA LEU A 7 -1.85 -8.34 -4.71
C LEU A 7 -2.50 -9.54 -5.42
N ASN A 8 -3.36 -10.27 -4.71
CA ASN A 8 -4.01 -11.50 -5.20
C ASN A 8 -5.41 -11.26 -5.80
N SER A 9 -5.86 -10.01 -5.86
CA SER A 9 -7.12 -9.64 -6.48
C SER A 9 -7.09 -9.91 -7.99
N ASN A 10 -8.10 -10.62 -8.50
CA ASN A 10 -8.35 -10.79 -9.94
C ASN A 10 -8.96 -9.53 -10.59
N GLU A 11 -9.28 -8.49 -9.82
CA GLU A 11 -9.69 -7.20 -10.38
C GLU A 11 -8.49 -6.42 -10.94
N LYS A 12 -8.79 -5.34 -11.69
CA LYS A 12 -7.80 -4.44 -12.28
C LYS A 12 -6.73 -4.09 -11.24
N PRO A 13 -5.43 -4.28 -11.56
CA PRO A 13 -4.36 -4.03 -10.60
C PRO A 13 -4.39 -2.57 -10.15
N GLU A 14 -4.55 -2.36 -8.85
CA GLU A 14 -4.43 -1.06 -8.21
C GLU A 14 -2.99 -0.86 -7.70
N ARG A 15 -2.42 0.33 -7.89
CA ARG A 15 -1.07 0.61 -7.39
C ARG A 15 -1.07 0.67 -5.88
N ILE A 16 -0.25 -0.17 -5.25
CA ILE A 16 -0.13 -0.21 -3.79
C ILE A 16 0.62 1.03 -3.30
N THR A 17 -0.11 1.93 -2.65
CA THR A 17 0.43 3.15 -2.04
C THR A 17 -0.03 3.28 -0.60
N ILE A 18 0.72 4.02 0.21
CA ILE A 18 0.38 4.27 1.62
C ILE A 18 -1.00 4.92 1.75
N ASN A 19 -1.34 5.86 0.85
CA ASN A 19 -2.66 6.49 0.81
C ASN A 19 -3.78 5.51 0.49
N LEU A 20 -3.58 4.59 -0.47
CA LEU A 20 -4.60 3.60 -0.83
C LEU A 20 -4.81 2.59 0.30
N ILE A 21 -3.72 2.13 0.92
CA ILE A 21 -3.78 1.25 2.10
C ILE A 21 -4.51 1.97 3.24
N GLY A 22 -4.16 3.22 3.53
CA GLY A 22 -4.82 4.02 4.58
C GLY A 22 -6.30 4.28 4.29
N ASN A 23 -6.67 4.50 3.04
CA ASN A 23 -8.07 4.64 2.62
C ASN A 23 -8.84 3.32 2.79
N LYS A 24 -8.30 2.18 2.33
CA LYS A 24 -8.95 0.86 2.48
C LYS A 24 -9.06 0.42 3.95
N LEU A 25 -8.14 0.89 4.80
CA LEU A 25 -8.21 0.68 6.25
C LEU A 25 -9.14 1.65 6.98
N GLY A 26 -9.65 2.71 6.32
CA GLY A 26 -10.38 3.79 6.98
C GLY A 26 -9.54 4.62 7.96
N MET A 27 -8.21 4.43 7.95
CA MET A 27 -7.27 5.00 8.92
C MET A 27 -6.30 6.00 8.28
N ARG A 28 -6.63 6.54 7.11
CA ARG A 28 -5.77 7.49 6.39
C ARG A 28 -5.32 8.66 7.28
N GLY A 29 -6.25 9.34 7.94
CA GLY A 29 -5.91 10.49 8.80
C GLY A 29 -5.06 10.11 10.02
N PHE A 30 -5.19 8.86 10.49
CA PHE A 30 -4.37 8.33 11.56
C PHE A 30 -2.95 8.02 11.07
N LEU A 31 -2.84 7.33 9.92
CA LEU A 31 -1.57 7.05 9.28
C LEU A 31 -0.82 8.33 8.93
N GLU A 32 -1.43 9.31 8.27
CA GLU A 32 -0.76 10.57 7.92
C GLU A 32 -0.24 11.35 9.14
N LYS A 33 -0.95 11.31 10.28
CA LYS A 33 -0.57 12.05 11.50
C LYS A 33 0.36 11.29 12.44
N HIS A 34 0.31 9.96 12.44
CA HIS A 34 0.99 9.13 13.43
C HIS A 34 2.07 8.21 12.85
N LEU A 35 2.29 8.21 11.52
CA LEU A 35 3.30 7.36 10.88
C LEU A 35 4.69 7.52 11.49
N GLU A 36 5.07 8.75 11.82
CA GLU A 36 6.38 9.06 12.39
C GLU A 36 6.60 8.43 13.77
N LYS A 37 5.52 8.20 14.52
CA LYS A 37 5.55 7.57 15.84
C LYS A 37 5.50 6.04 15.74
N MET A 38 5.35 5.48 14.54
CA MET A 38 5.22 4.04 14.29
C MET A 38 6.30 3.55 13.32
N PRO A 39 7.57 3.49 13.76
CA PRO A 39 8.69 3.15 12.88
C PRO A 39 8.56 1.76 12.23
N LEU A 40 8.03 0.77 12.96
CA LEU A 40 7.80 -0.57 12.43
C LEU A 40 6.72 -0.59 11.35
N THR A 41 5.63 0.15 11.55
CA THR A 41 4.55 0.27 10.55
C THR A 41 5.02 1.05 9.33
N LYS A 42 5.82 2.11 9.52
CA LYS A 42 6.45 2.86 8.43
C LYS A 42 7.37 1.95 7.60
N GLN A 43 8.21 1.15 8.26
CA GLN A 43 9.09 0.20 7.58
C GLN A 43 8.31 -0.85 6.78
N TYR A 44 7.24 -1.41 7.36
CA TYR A 44 6.36 -2.33 6.64
C TYR A 44 5.74 -1.64 5.42
N LEU A 45 5.15 -0.45 5.59
CA LEU A 45 4.52 0.33 4.52
C LEU A 45 5.50 0.70 3.41
N ASP A 46 6.74 1.03 3.76
CA ASP A 46 7.81 1.29 2.78
C ASP A 46 8.28 0.03 2.06
N SER A 47 8.19 -1.16 2.70
CA SER A 47 8.51 -2.43 2.04
C SER A 47 7.41 -2.90 1.08
N VAL A 48 6.15 -2.55 1.35
CA VAL A 48 5.01 -2.95 0.51
C VAL A 48 4.60 -1.89 -0.52
N LYS A 49 5.06 -0.64 -0.39
CA LYS A 49 4.73 0.39 -1.38
C LYS A 49 5.37 0.02 -2.72
N GLU A 50 4.56 0.07 -3.77
CA GLU A 50 5.06 -0.16 -5.12
C GLU A 50 5.48 1.18 -5.75
N SER A 51 6.66 1.19 -6.38
CA SER A 51 7.03 2.31 -7.24
C SER A 51 6.14 2.30 -8.49
N LYS A 52 6.15 3.41 -9.23
CA LYS A 52 5.44 3.48 -10.52
C LYS A 52 5.95 2.38 -11.48
N ARG A 53 7.23 2.03 -11.39
CA ARG A 53 7.88 1.00 -12.21
C ARG A 53 7.40 -0.40 -11.84
N ASP A 54 7.33 -0.72 -10.55
CA ASP A 54 6.87 -2.03 -10.07
C ASP A 54 5.42 -2.29 -10.47
N PHE A 55 4.58 -1.26 -10.34
CA PHE A 55 3.18 -1.32 -10.79
C PHE A 55 3.07 -1.59 -12.30
N GLN A 56 3.89 -0.92 -13.12
CA GLN A 56 3.91 -1.16 -14.56
C GLN A 56 4.41 -2.57 -14.90
N LEU A 57 5.46 -3.05 -14.23
CA LEU A 57 5.99 -4.40 -14.43
C LEU A 57 4.94 -5.48 -14.11
N ARG A 58 4.12 -5.28 -13.06
CA ARG A 58 3.01 -6.18 -12.73
C ARG A 58 1.92 -6.19 -13.81
N GLY A 59 1.67 -5.06 -14.46
CA GLY A 59 0.68 -4.94 -15.54
C GLY A 59 1.13 -5.45 -16.91
N ILE A 60 2.40 -5.83 -17.07
CA ILE A 60 2.97 -6.35 -18.33
C ILE A 60 2.88 -7.90 -18.39
N LYS A 61 2.22 -8.54 -17.43
CA LYS A 61 2.08 -10.00 -17.36
C LYS A 61 0.91 -10.54 -18.17
#